data_AF-A0A3D2REA7-F1
#
_entry.id   AF-A0A3D2REA7-F1
#
_cell.length_a   1.000
_cell.length_b   1.000
_cell.length_c   1.000
_cell.angle_alpha   90.00
_cell.angle_beta   90.00
_cell.angle_gamma   90.00
#
_symmetry.space_group_name_H-M   'P 1'
#
loop_
_entity.id
_entity.type
_entity.pdbx_description
1 polymer ?
#
loop_
_entity_poly.entity_id
_entity_poly.type
_entity_poly.pdbx_seq_one_letter_code
_entity_poly.pdbx_strand_id
1 'polypeptide(L)'
;GTENMTCAPHLLPKARAGYRMGNGDLVDSLIHDGLWDVYNDIHMGVFGDRCAEKQNITREDQDDFAVASYKRALAATESGVFAKEIVPIEVVSQRSITTLDIDEEPQRFNEEKLRALKAAFVKDGSVTAGNASSINDGAASVLVQSKEAAEATGSKPQVRVLGYATYSREPEWFTLAPIGAIQKLLDYLDLAVPDIDLFEI
;
A
#
# COMPACT_ATOMS: atom_id res chain seq x y z
N GLY A 1 -10.45 0.82 -5.26
CA GLY A 1 -10.81 -0.53 -4.75
C GLY A 1 -11.25 -0.41 -3.31
N THR A 2 -11.39 -1.53 -2.61
CA THR A 2 -11.68 -1.56 -1.18
C THR A 2 -10.92 -2.71 -0.57
N GLU A 3 -10.46 -2.55 0.67
CA GLU A 3 -9.85 -3.61 1.46
C GLU A 3 -10.19 -3.42 2.94
N ASN A 4 -10.36 -4.52 3.66
CA ASN A 4 -10.45 -4.53 5.12
C ASN A 4 -9.60 -5.69 5.64
N MET A 5 -8.33 -5.40 5.86
CA MET A 5 -7.33 -6.37 6.29
C MET A 5 -7.60 -6.80 7.75
N THR A 6 -8.16 -5.91 8.59
CA THR A 6 -8.54 -6.23 9.97
C THR A 6 -9.56 -7.36 10.05
N CYS A 7 -10.48 -7.45 9.08
CA CYS A 7 -11.52 -8.46 9.02
C CYS A 7 -11.13 -9.74 8.27
N ALA A 8 -9.86 -9.91 7.87
CA ALA A 8 -9.41 -11.12 7.20
C ALA A 8 -9.62 -12.36 8.10
N PRO A 9 -10.26 -13.44 7.60
CA PRO A 9 -10.54 -14.62 8.40
C PRO A 9 -9.30 -15.49 8.60
N HIS A 10 -9.40 -16.44 9.55
CA HIS A 10 -8.52 -17.60 9.55
C HIS A 10 -9.17 -18.77 8.80
N LEU A 11 -8.36 -19.60 8.14
CA LEU A 11 -8.77 -20.72 7.31
C LEU A 11 -8.38 -22.06 7.95
N LEU A 12 -9.23 -23.06 7.73
CA LEU A 12 -8.99 -24.45 8.11
C LEU A 12 -9.05 -25.35 6.86
N PRO A 13 -7.92 -25.52 6.13
CA PRO A 13 -7.93 -26.08 4.77
C PRO A 13 -8.51 -27.49 4.68
N LYS A 14 -8.36 -28.30 5.74
CA LYS A 14 -8.82 -29.71 5.75
C LYS A 14 -10.20 -29.89 6.38
N ALA A 15 -10.81 -28.84 6.93
CA ALA A 15 -12.08 -28.95 7.67
C ALA A 15 -13.20 -29.57 6.84
N ARG A 16 -13.24 -29.30 5.53
CA ARG A 16 -14.27 -29.82 4.62
C ARG A 16 -14.25 -31.35 4.51
N ALA A 17 -13.06 -31.96 4.45
CA ALA A 17 -12.90 -33.41 4.36
C ALA A 17 -12.76 -34.09 5.74
N GLY A 18 -12.51 -33.30 6.78
CA GLY A 18 -12.26 -33.76 8.14
C GLY A 18 -10.77 -34.03 8.40
N TYR A 19 -10.31 -33.69 9.61
CA TYR A 19 -8.91 -33.87 10.03
C TYR A 19 -8.58 -35.30 10.48
N ARG A 20 -9.60 -36.16 10.70
CA ARG A 20 -9.49 -37.50 11.28
C ARG A 20 -8.89 -37.53 12.70
N MET A 21 -7.59 -37.30 12.85
CA MET A 21 -6.86 -37.28 14.13
C MET A 21 -5.50 -36.59 13.96
N GLY A 22 -5.07 -35.80 14.95
CA GLY A 22 -3.79 -35.07 14.95
C GLY A 22 -3.96 -33.55 14.85
N ASN A 23 -2.83 -32.83 14.84
CA ASN A 23 -2.81 -31.37 14.75
C ASN A 23 -3.19 -30.90 13.33
N GLY A 24 -3.64 -29.65 13.24
CA GLY A 24 -3.90 -28.96 11.98
C GLY A 24 -3.57 -27.49 12.09
N ASP A 25 -3.28 -26.88 10.95
CA ASP A 25 -2.91 -25.47 10.88
C ASP A 25 -4.16 -24.60 10.81
N LEU A 26 -4.14 -23.53 11.60
CA LEU A 26 -5.05 -22.41 11.49
C LEU A 26 -4.33 -21.33 10.69
N VAL A 27 -4.72 -21.17 9.43
CA VAL A 27 -4.00 -20.33 8.46
C VAL A 27 -4.56 -18.91 8.50
N ASP A 28 -3.70 -17.91 8.68
CA ASP A 28 -4.08 -16.50 8.51
C ASP A 28 -4.26 -16.19 7.02
N SER A 29 -5.47 -15.86 6.59
CA SER A 29 -5.75 -15.57 5.17
C SER A 29 -5.09 -14.29 4.68
N LEU A 30 -4.87 -13.30 5.55
CA LEU A 30 -4.23 -12.05 5.17
C LEU A 30 -2.80 -12.32 4.72
N ILE A 31 -2.07 -13.10 5.52
CA ILE A 31 -0.71 -13.49 5.21
C ILE A 31 -0.72 -14.40 3.98
N HIS A 32 -1.52 -15.47 4.02
CA HIS A 32 -1.51 -16.50 2.98
C HIS A 32 -1.88 -15.96 1.59
N ASP A 33 -2.93 -15.13 1.48
CA ASP A 33 -3.46 -14.68 0.19
C ASP A 33 -2.84 -13.35 -0.27
N GLY A 34 -2.33 -12.51 0.65
CA GLY A 34 -1.87 -11.16 0.32
C GLY A 34 -0.37 -10.89 0.53
N LEU A 35 0.27 -11.55 1.50
CA LEU A 35 1.61 -11.16 1.97
C LEU A 35 2.65 -12.28 1.90
N TRP A 36 2.30 -13.43 1.33
CA TRP A 36 3.15 -14.62 1.24
C TRP A 36 3.52 -14.95 -0.21
N ASP A 37 4.80 -15.27 -0.44
CA ASP A 37 5.26 -15.68 -1.76
C ASP A 37 4.96 -17.16 -2.00
N VAL A 38 4.14 -17.44 -3.01
CA VAL A 38 3.76 -18.81 -3.36
C VAL A 38 4.89 -19.62 -3.98
N TYR A 39 5.97 -18.98 -4.45
CA TYR A 39 7.06 -19.66 -5.16
C TYR A 39 8.23 -20.02 -4.23
N ASN A 40 8.53 -19.16 -3.26
CA ASN A 40 9.69 -19.28 -2.37
C ASN A 40 9.32 -19.61 -0.92
N ASP A 41 8.02 -19.64 -0.58
CA ASP A 41 7.52 -19.92 0.77
C ASP A 41 8.11 -18.97 1.84
N ILE A 42 8.04 -17.66 1.56
CA ILE A 42 8.54 -16.59 2.43
C ILE A 42 7.63 -15.38 2.41
N HIS A 43 7.68 -14.56 3.45
CA HIS A 43 6.92 -13.30 3.52
C HIS A 43 7.45 -12.27 2.52
N MET A 44 6.55 -11.51 1.88
CA MET A 44 6.87 -10.43 0.93
C MET A 44 7.92 -9.42 1.43
N GLY A 45 7.94 -9.12 2.73
CA GLY A 45 8.88 -8.16 3.31
C GLY A 45 10.35 -8.53 3.14
N VAL A 46 10.66 -9.83 2.99
CA VAL A 46 12.01 -10.33 2.68
C VAL A 46 12.51 -9.78 1.34
N PHE A 47 11.62 -9.56 0.37
CA PHE A 47 12.01 -8.97 -0.92
C PHE A 47 12.32 -7.48 -0.81
N GLY A 48 11.77 -6.78 0.19
CA GLY A 48 12.19 -5.42 0.55
C GLY A 48 13.65 -5.40 1.00
N ASP A 49 14.04 -6.29 1.91
CA ASP A 49 15.43 -6.43 2.36
C ASP A 49 16.37 -6.76 1.19
N ARG A 50 16.00 -7.71 0.32
CA ARG A 50 16.80 -8.06 -0.88
C ARG A 50 16.96 -6.89 -1.85
N CYS A 51 15.89 -6.11 -2.03
CA CYS A 51 15.92 -4.93 -2.87
C CYS A 51 16.88 -3.88 -2.30
N ALA A 52 16.78 -3.60 -1.01
CA ALA A 52 17.66 -2.67 -0.32
C ALA A 52 19.13 -3.08 -0.44
N GLU A 53 19.45 -4.35 -0.19
CA GLU A 53 20.80 -4.90 -0.36
C GLU A 53 21.31 -4.74 -1.80
N LYS A 54 20.52 -5.17 -2.80
CA LYS A 54 20.91 -5.12 -4.21
C LYS A 54 21.10 -3.70 -4.74
N GLN A 55 20.27 -2.75 -4.26
CA GLN A 55 20.35 -1.34 -4.67
C GLN A 55 21.29 -0.51 -3.78
N ASN A 56 21.92 -1.12 -2.76
CA ASN A 56 22.73 -0.44 -1.75
C ASN A 56 21.98 0.68 -1.02
N ILE A 57 20.69 0.47 -0.75
CA ILE A 57 19.87 1.40 0.03
C ILE A 57 20.08 1.06 1.50
N THR A 58 20.63 2.00 2.26
CA THR A 58 20.93 1.77 3.67
C THR A 58 19.67 1.77 4.52
N ARG A 59 19.79 1.28 5.75
CA ARG A 59 18.72 1.41 6.76
C ARG A 59 18.39 2.88 7.04
N GLU A 60 19.40 3.75 7.05
CA GLU A 60 19.23 5.17 7.29
C GLU A 60 18.43 5.83 6.16
N ASP A 61 18.71 5.50 4.89
CA ASP A 61 17.95 5.99 3.74
C ASP A 61 16.46 5.59 3.84
N GLN A 62 16.18 4.35 4.24
CA GLN A 62 14.81 3.84 4.43
C GLN A 62 14.08 4.57 5.55
N ASP A 63 14.73 4.73 6.71
CA ASP A 63 14.13 5.42 7.85
C ASP A 63 13.92 6.91 7.55
N ASP A 64 14.87 7.57 6.89
CA ASP A 64 14.76 8.97 6.49
C ASP A 64 13.63 9.19 5.49
N PHE A 65 13.47 8.29 4.52
CA PHE A 65 12.34 8.32 3.60
C PHE A 65 11.01 8.15 4.34
N ALA A 66 10.91 7.19 5.25
CA ALA A 66 9.70 6.96 6.05
C ALA A 66 9.37 8.18 6.92
N VAL A 67 10.36 8.75 7.61
CA VAL A 67 10.21 9.99 8.40
C VAL A 67 9.73 11.14 7.52
N ALA A 68 10.29 11.31 6.33
CA ALA A 68 9.84 12.33 5.40
C ALA A 68 8.41 12.09 4.89
N SER A 69 8.01 10.82 4.71
CA SER A 69 6.64 10.43 4.35
C SER A 69 5.65 10.81 5.46
N TYR A 70 5.92 10.42 6.71
CA TYR A 70 5.10 10.79 7.86
C TYR A 70 4.97 12.31 8.02
N LYS A 71 6.07 13.05 7.91
CA LYS A 71 6.06 14.52 8.01
C LYS A 71 5.22 15.16 6.90
N ARG A 72 5.28 14.64 5.67
CA ARG A 72 4.44 15.10 4.55
C ARG A 72 2.97 14.80 4.78
N ALA A 73 2.64 13.58 5.23
CA ALA A 73 1.27 13.18 5.53
C ALA A 73 0.65 14.05 6.64
N LEU A 74 1.36 14.25 7.75
CA LEU A 74 0.93 15.12 8.84
C LEU A 74 0.70 16.56 8.37
N ALA A 75 1.63 17.12 7.60
CA ALA A 75 1.47 18.47 7.04
C ALA A 75 0.28 18.58 6.07
N ALA A 76 0.01 17.55 5.27
CA ALA A 76 -1.14 17.50 4.37
C ALA A 76 -2.48 17.40 5.13
N THR A 77 -2.52 16.64 6.23
CA THR A 77 -3.66 16.59 7.16
C THR A 77 -3.87 17.97 7.81
N GLU A 78 -2.83 18.57 8.39
CA GLU A 78 -2.91 19.87 9.08
C GLU A 78 -3.33 21.01 8.15
N SER A 79 -2.87 20.99 6.89
CA SER A 79 -3.23 21.98 5.87
C SER A 79 -4.60 21.72 5.22
N GLY A 80 -5.28 20.62 5.57
CA GLY A 80 -6.61 20.28 5.06
C GLY A 80 -6.62 19.84 3.60
N VAL A 81 -5.50 19.36 3.06
CA VAL A 81 -5.44 18.85 1.68
C VAL A 81 -6.30 17.60 1.56
N PHE A 82 -6.13 16.62 2.46
CA PHE A 82 -6.90 15.37 2.45
C PHE A 82 -8.39 15.53 2.75
N ALA A 83 -8.79 16.59 3.45
CA ALA A 83 -10.20 16.87 3.73
C ALA A 83 -11.05 17.08 2.46
N LYS A 84 -10.42 17.31 1.30
CA LYS A 84 -11.10 17.44 0.00
C LYS A 84 -11.41 16.11 -0.67
N GLU A 85 -10.69 15.05 -0.32
CA GLU A 85 -10.78 13.72 -0.95
C GLU A 85 -11.30 12.64 -0.01
N ILE A 86 -11.21 12.84 1.31
CA ILE A 86 -11.79 11.94 2.32
C ILE A 86 -13.30 12.16 2.43
N VAL A 87 -14.05 11.06 2.30
CA VAL A 87 -15.48 11.01 2.63
C VAL A 87 -15.63 10.50 4.07
N PRO A 88 -16.22 11.28 5.00
CA PRO A 88 -16.40 10.84 6.39
C PRO A 88 -17.23 9.56 6.50
N ILE A 89 -16.80 8.64 7.36
CA ILE A 89 -17.51 7.39 7.67
C ILE A 89 -18.03 7.45 9.11
N GLU A 90 -19.33 7.25 9.31
CA GLU A 90 -19.93 7.15 10.64
C GLU A 90 -19.98 5.70 11.11
N VAL A 91 -19.26 5.40 12.19
CA VAL A 91 -19.28 4.10 12.85
C VAL A 91 -20.23 4.15 14.03
N VAL A 92 -21.33 3.40 13.94
CA VAL A 92 -22.33 3.29 15.00
C VAL A 92 -22.01 2.09 15.89
N SER A 93 -21.68 2.35 17.15
CA SER A 93 -21.47 1.33 18.17
C SER A 93 -22.45 1.53 19.32
N GLN A 94 -23.41 0.61 19.47
CA GLN A 94 -24.49 0.67 20.47
C GLN A 94 -25.26 2.00 20.46
N ARG A 95 -24.86 2.95 21.31
CA ARG A 95 -25.47 4.29 21.48
C ARG A 95 -24.50 5.44 21.15
N SER A 96 -23.27 5.15 20.72
CA SER A 96 -22.27 6.14 20.31
C SER A 96 -22.05 6.09 18.81
N ILE A 97 -21.95 7.26 18.20
CA ILE A 97 -21.53 7.44 16.80
C ILE A 97 -20.13 8.05 16.83
N THR A 98 -19.19 7.44 16.11
CA THR A 98 -17.85 7.96 15.90
C THR A 98 -17.66 8.24 14.42
N THR A 99 -17.35 9.49 14.08
CA THR A 99 -17.02 9.87 12.70
C THR A 99 -15.53 9.64 12.47
N LEU A 100 -15.21 8.96 11.38
CA LEU A 100 -13.85 8.74 10.88
C LEU A 100 -13.69 9.57 9.61
N ASP A 101 -12.93 10.66 9.69
CA ASP A 101 -12.70 11.62 8.62
C ASP A 101 -11.22 12.04 8.48
N ILE A 102 -10.33 11.37 9.22
CA ILE A 102 -8.88 11.62 9.25
C ILE A 102 -8.15 10.28 9.23
N ASP A 103 -7.05 10.19 8.47
CA ASP A 103 -6.16 9.03 8.48
C ASP A 103 -5.54 8.82 9.86
N GLU A 104 -5.76 7.64 10.45
CA GLU A 104 -5.37 7.37 11.83
C GLU A 104 -3.87 7.08 12.04
N GLU A 105 -3.22 6.51 11.01
CA GLU A 105 -1.88 5.94 11.13
C GLU A 105 -0.81 7.04 11.27
N PRO A 106 -0.80 8.11 10.44
CA PRO A 106 0.21 9.16 10.55
C PRO A 106 0.24 9.85 11.93
N GLN A 107 -0.90 9.94 12.61
CA GLN A 107 -1.03 10.56 13.94
C GLN A 107 -0.28 9.80 15.04
N ARG A 108 0.09 8.54 14.80
CA ARG A 108 0.85 7.70 15.75
C ARG A 108 2.37 7.83 15.55
N PHE A 109 2.81 8.67 14.61
CA PHE A 109 4.22 8.83 14.25
C PHE A 109 5.08 9.23 15.44
N ASN A 110 6.20 8.52 15.61
CA ASN A 110 7.24 8.87 16.57
C ASN A 110 8.60 8.50 15.97
N GLU A 111 9.39 9.52 15.62
CA GLU A 111 10.66 9.35 14.92
C GLU A 111 11.68 8.53 15.72
N GLU A 112 11.80 8.77 17.04
CA GLU A 112 12.73 8.04 17.90
C GLU A 112 12.38 6.54 17.94
N LYS A 113 11.09 6.23 18.12
CA LYS A 113 10.61 4.85 18.11
C LYS A 113 10.84 4.19 16.76
N LEU A 114 10.51 4.87 15.65
CA LEU A 114 10.70 4.37 14.28
C LEU A 114 12.15 3.92 14.06
N ARG A 115 13.11 4.80 14.36
CA ARG A 115 14.54 4.51 14.17
C ARG A 115 15.06 3.41 15.10
N ALA A 116 14.46 3.25 16.28
CA ALA A 116 14.82 2.20 17.22
C ALA A 116 14.23 0.82 16.88
N LEU A 117 13.37 0.70 15.86
CA LEU A 117 12.76 -0.58 15.50
C LEU A 117 13.80 -1.59 14.99
N LYS A 118 13.58 -2.84 15.39
CA LYS A 118 14.31 -4.00 14.88
C LYS A 118 13.77 -4.39 13.51
N ALA A 119 14.63 -5.06 12.73
CA ALA A 119 14.24 -5.66 11.47
C ALA A 119 13.03 -6.61 11.66
N ALA A 120 12.08 -6.54 10.74
CA ALA A 120 10.80 -7.24 10.84
C ALA A 120 10.81 -8.64 10.22
N PHE A 121 11.65 -8.86 9.20
CA PHE A 121 11.60 -10.07 8.37
C PHE A 121 12.88 -10.90 8.46
N VAL A 122 14.04 -10.27 8.27
CA VAL A 122 15.36 -10.92 8.36
C VAL A 122 16.11 -10.38 9.58
N LYS A 123 16.80 -11.25 10.34
CA LYS A 123 17.47 -10.88 11.60
C LYS A 123 18.40 -9.66 11.46
N ASP A 124 19.15 -9.60 10.38
CA ASP A 124 20.09 -8.51 10.05
C ASP A 124 19.60 -7.67 8.85
N GLY A 125 18.28 -7.68 8.61
CA GLY A 125 17.64 -6.89 7.55
C GLY A 125 17.55 -5.40 7.88
N SER A 126 17.15 -4.61 6.88
CA SER A 126 16.94 -3.16 7.01
C SER A 126 15.47 -2.78 7.11
N VAL A 127 14.56 -3.63 6.63
CA VAL A 127 13.12 -3.35 6.67
C VAL A 127 12.58 -3.56 8.07
N THR A 128 11.84 -2.58 8.57
CA THR A 128 11.20 -2.55 9.88
C THR A 128 9.72 -2.23 9.75
N ALA A 129 8.96 -2.40 10.84
CA ALA A 129 7.57 -2.01 10.89
C ALA A 129 7.33 -0.49 10.75
N GLY A 130 8.38 0.34 10.85
CA GLY A 130 8.26 1.80 10.74
C GLY A 130 8.73 2.36 9.40
N ASN A 131 9.45 1.57 8.60
CA ASN A 131 9.86 1.94 7.24
C ASN A 131 9.19 1.07 6.15
N ALA A 132 8.24 0.22 6.55
CA ALA A 132 7.33 -0.50 5.68
C ALA A 132 5.89 -0.01 5.92
N SER A 133 5.01 -0.18 4.92
CA SER A 133 3.59 0.09 5.08
C SER A 133 2.96 -0.82 6.13
N SER A 134 1.95 -0.31 6.82
CA SER A 134 1.19 -1.07 7.80
C SER A 134 0.06 -1.88 7.16
N ILE A 135 -0.71 -2.56 8.01
CA ILE A 135 -1.95 -3.24 7.64
C ILE A 135 -3.08 -2.24 7.83
N ASN A 136 -3.84 -1.95 6.77
CA ASN A 136 -4.81 -0.86 6.74
C ASN A 136 -6.16 -1.29 6.17
N ASP A 137 -7.19 -0.54 6.56
CA ASP A 137 -8.56 -0.70 6.04
C ASP A 137 -8.95 0.59 5.32
N GLY A 138 -9.55 0.46 4.13
CA GLY A 138 -9.92 1.64 3.35
C GLY A 138 -10.59 1.32 2.02
N ALA A 139 -11.24 2.34 1.45
CA ALA A 139 -11.83 2.27 0.13
C ALA A 139 -11.60 3.57 -0.63
N ALA A 140 -11.33 3.45 -1.92
CA ALA A 140 -11.20 4.58 -2.83
C ALA A 140 -11.93 4.25 -4.15
N SER A 141 -12.63 5.24 -4.70
CA SER A 141 -13.37 5.10 -5.97
C SER A 141 -13.23 6.36 -6.81
N VAL A 142 -13.27 6.17 -8.13
CA VAL A 142 -13.26 7.27 -9.11
C VAL A 142 -14.35 7.02 -10.14
N LEU A 143 -14.99 8.10 -10.59
CA LEU A 143 -15.93 8.04 -11.71
C LEU A 143 -15.15 8.29 -13.02
N VAL A 144 -15.17 7.31 -13.91
CA VAL A 144 -14.56 7.42 -15.24
C VAL A 144 -15.66 7.56 -16.29
N GLN A 145 -15.55 8.56 -17.15
CA GLN A 145 -16.47 8.79 -18.26
C GLN A 145 -15.68 8.98 -19.57
N SER A 146 -16.30 8.64 -20.70
CA SER A 146 -15.79 9.09 -21.99
C SER A 146 -15.98 10.61 -22.10
N LYS A 147 -15.23 11.24 -23.01
CA LYS A 147 -15.35 12.67 -23.27
C LYS A 147 -16.77 13.04 -23.73
N GLU A 148 -17.35 12.25 -24.62
CA GLU A 148 -18.68 12.45 -25.18
C GLU A 148 -19.75 12.33 -24.09
N ALA A 149 -19.60 11.36 -23.19
CA ALA A 149 -20.51 11.19 -22.05
C ALA A 149 -20.44 12.38 -21.10
N ALA A 150 -19.22 12.87 -20.79
CA ALA A 150 -19.03 14.03 -19.93
C ALA A 150 -19.64 15.31 -20.55
N GLU A 151 -19.49 15.50 -21.87
CA GLU A 151 -20.12 16.61 -22.60
C GLU A 151 -21.65 16.51 -22.57
N ALA A 152 -22.21 15.31 -22.79
CA ALA A 152 -23.65 15.08 -22.77
C ALA A 152 -24.29 15.31 -21.39
N THR A 153 -23.58 14.96 -20.31
CA THR A 153 -24.08 15.14 -18.93
C THR A 153 -23.72 16.50 -18.33
N GLY A 154 -22.92 17.32 -19.02
CA GLY A 154 -22.39 18.58 -18.47
C GLY A 154 -21.42 18.36 -17.30
N SER A 155 -20.84 17.16 -17.17
CA SER A 155 -19.82 16.86 -16.17
C SER A 155 -18.57 17.68 -16.45
N LYS A 156 -17.86 18.09 -15.40
CA LYS A 156 -16.56 18.78 -15.49
C LYS A 156 -15.44 17.83 -15.04
N PRO A 157 -14.75 17.13 -15.95
CA PRO A 157 -13.66 16.23 -15.59
C PRO A 157 -12.54 17.00 -14.87
N GLN A 158 -12.04 16.45 -13.77
CA GLN A 158 -10.91 17.04 -13.04
C GLN A 158 -9.56 16.65 -13.65
N VAL A 159 -9.49 15.46 -14.27
CA VAL A 159 -8.28 14.89 -14.86
C VAL A 159 -8.62 14.18 -16.17
N ARG A 160 -7.58 13.95 -16.99
CA ARG A 160 -7.66 13.12 -18.19
C ARG A 160 -6.62 12.01 -18.10
N VAL A 161 -7.04 10.76 -18.29
CA VAL A 161 -6.13 9.62 -18.38
C VAL A 161 -5.48 9.63 -19.76
N LEU A 162 -4.16 9.85 -19.82
CA LEU A 162 -3.40 9.84 -21.08
C LEU A 162 -3.04 8.42 -21.53
N GLY A 163 -2.77 7.54 -20.58
CA GLY A 163 -2.46 6.14 -20.82
C GLY A 163 -2.26 5.38 -19.52
N TYR A 164 -2.09 4.07 -19.64
CA TYR A 164 -1.69 3.18 -18.56
C TYR A 164 -0.77 2.11 -19.11
N ALA A 165 0.16 1.63 -18.30
CA ALA A 165 1.02 0.53 -18.65
C ALA A 165 1.19 -0.42 -17.47
N THR A 166 1.31 -1.71 -17.77
CA THR A 166 1.69 -2.74 -16.80
C THR A 166 3.05 -3.31 -17.17
N TYR A 167 3.78 -3.76 -16.14
CA TYR A 167 5.06 -4.41 -16.27
C TYR A 167 5.15 -5.58 -15.28
N SER A 168 5.75 -6.68 -15.72
CA SER A 168 5.93 -7.88 -14.91
C SER A 168 7.39 -8.32 -14.98
N ARG A 169 7.87 -8.89 -13.89
CA ARG A 169 9.23 -9.42 -13.74
C ARG A 169 9.22 -10.56 -12.74
N GLU A 170 10.39 -11.12 -12.45
CA GLU A 170 10.53 -12.19 -11.47
C GLU A 170 9.92 -11.77 -10.11
N PRO A 171 9.13 -12.62 -9.44
CA PRO A 171 8.40 -12.27 -8.22
C PRO A 171 9.27 -11.68 -7.12
N GLU A 172 10.49 -12.21 -6.95
CA GLU A 172 11.48 -11.75 -5.99
C GLU A 172 11.97 -10.31 -6.20
N TRP A 173 11.70 -9.71 -7.38
CA TRP A 173 12.08 -8.35 -7.73
C TRP A 173 10.86 -7.45 -7.98
N PHE A 174 9.67 -7.80 -7.47
CA PHE A 174 8.45 -7.03 -7.68
C PHE A 174 8.58 -5.56 -7.23
N THR A 175 9.38 -5.29 -6.21
CA THR A 175 9.68 -3.94 -5.69
C THR A 175 10.28 -3.00 -6.74
N LEU A 176 10.88 -3.56 -7.79
CA LEU A 176 11.48 -2.82 -8.90
C LEU A 176 10.58 -2.82 -10.15
N ALA A 177 9.39 -3.43 -10.11
CA ALA A 177 8.45 -3.43 -11.23
C ALA A 177 7.93 -2.03 -11.60
N PRO A 178 7.71 -1.08 -10.67
CA PRO A 178 7.25 0.27 -11.00
C PRO A 178 8.17 0.99 -11.99
N ILE A 179 9.49 0.77 -11.92
CA ILE A 179 10.47 1.37 -12.84
C ILE A 179 10.13 1.02 -14.30
N GLY A 180 9.88 -0.26 -14.57
CA GLY A 180 9.54 -0.72 -15.92
C GLY A 180 8.15 -0.27 -16.38
N ALA A 181 7.19 -0.17 -15.46
CA ALA A 181 5.85 0.34 -15.78
C ALA A 181 5.89 1.83 -16.16
N ILE A 182 6.63 2.65 -15.39
CA ILE A 182 6.80 4.08 -15.64
C ILE A 182 7.54 4.30 -16.98
N GLN A 183 8.67 3.62 -17.20
CA GLN A 183 9.43 3.74 -18.45
C GLN A 183 8.57 3.40 -19.67
N LYS A 184 7.87 2.26 -19.63
CA LYS A 184 6.97 1.83 -20.70
C LYS A 184 5.84 2.83 -20.97
N LEU A 185 5.28 3.45 -19.92
CA LEU A 185 4.23 4.45 -20.08
C LEU A 185 4.76 5.74 -20.69
N LEU A 186 5.92 6.22 -20.23
CA LEU A 186 6.57 7.41 -20.77
C LEU A 186 6.92 7.24 -22.25
N ASP A 187 7.49 6.09 -22.63
CA ASP A 187 7.77 5.75 -24.02
C ASP A 187 6.49 5.70 -24.88
N TYR A 188 5.40 5.13 -24.35
CA TYR A 188 4.11 5.07 -25.05
C TYR A 188 3.48 6.46 -25.26
N LEU A 189 3.70 7.38 -24.33
CA LEU A 189 3.15 8.74 -24.37
C LEU A 189 4.08 9.75 -25.04
N ASP A 190 5.29 9.35 -25.46
CA ASP A 190 6.34 10.25 -25.96
C ASP A 190 6.66 11.38 -24.96
N LEU A 191 6.77 11.02 -23.68
CA LEU A 191 7.10 11.92 -22.56
C LEU A 191 8.42 11.52 -21.92
N ALA A 192 9.10 12.47 -21.28
CA ALA A 192 10.25 12.24 -20.44
C ALA A 192 9.92 12.51 -18.95
N VAL A 193 10.76 11.99 -18.05
CA VAL A 193 10.61 12.22 -16.59
C VAL A 193 10.49 13.71 -16.22
N PRO A 194 11.26 14.65 -16.83
CA PRO A 194 11.11 16.08 -16.53
C PRO A 194 9.78 16.71 -16.96
N ASP A 195 8.98 16.03 -17.78
CA ASP A 195 7.66 16.51 -18.19
C ASP A 195 6.58 16.19 -17.13
N ILE A 196 6.92 15.45 -16.08
CA ILE A 196 5.99 15.02 -15.03
C ILE A 196 6.17 15.90 -13.79
N ASP A 197 5.10 16.62 -13.45
CA ASP A 197 5.11 17.53 -12.29
C ASP A 197 5.11 16.78 -10.95
N LEU A 198 4.40 15.66 -10.86
CA LEU A 198 4.20 14.90 -9.62
C LEU A 198 4.17 13.38 -9.88
N PHE A 199 4.72 12.63 -8.91
CA PHE A 199 4.71 11.17 -8.88
C PHE A 199 4.09 10.67 -7.57
N GLU A 200 3.19 9.70 -7.68
CA GLU A 200 2.75 8.83 -6.58
C GLU A 200 3.24 7.42 -6.94
N ILE A 201 4.13 6.85 -6.12
CA ILE A 201 4.84 5.56 -6.37
C ILE A 201 4.63 4.61 -5.20
#